data_AF-A9CY39-F1
#
_entry.id   AF-A9CY39-F1
#
_cell.length_a   1.000
_cell.length_b   1.000
_cell.length_c   1.000
_cell.angle_alpha   90.00
_cell.angle_beta   90.00
_cell.angle_gamma   90.00
#
_symmetry.space_group_name_H-M   'P 1'
#
loop_
_entity.id
_entity.type
_entity.pdbx_description
1 polymer ?
#
loop_
_entity_poly.entity_id
_entity_poly.type
_entity_poly.pdbx_seq_one_letter_code
_entity_poly.pdbx_strand_id
1 'polypeptide(L)'
;MTRHPSGDDFHKAAMAGDVKLFVAQRVQEAAEFFSQEIAEYQSDCAELKGRADHSIPDVMSLSDLACAELQAEANLQAATITALDTATEKADCDLRAFQYEHGITRAPVEADRTLAFALLLLFLFIEGAINTVFFYGAGFAPGIAPAAALGFSIAGVTTLLSAGLGGGFFGRFWNYGIHAPAETPDMRKARRFGRFGSLLTGTAIALVLSIAALVRTTGQPDTLQISPDVFAAALTNMHSIMLMLSGTAFAILSWRTALSAFEDPYPGFSRASAKSASAAADRKAASDTAFDTVKAIQIKAMDDLADCADPIADARREPDEDFEALSDEYHRLHGLIDQREAEIREQAASFLQAQHIIAKTTSEFSVEGIKLDDLRAKISPPVRPVFGDLGEFRSKYKPAVNALTVAYSAALARLDLAEPAPSKPSPSSQA
;
A
#
# COMPACT_ATOMS: atom_id res chain seq x y z
N MET A 1 -12.74 41.99 37.70
CA MET A 1 -13.72 42.99 38.21
C MET A 1 -12.97 44.26 38.62
N THR A 2 -12.60 45.10 37.66
CA THR A 2 -11.93 46.38 37.91
C THR A 2 -12.98 47.48 37.91
N ARG A 3 -13.11 48.20 39.03
CA ARG A 3 -13.94 49.41 39.10
C ARG A 3 -13.32 50.45 38.17
N HIS A 4 -13.98 50.76 37.06
CA HIS A 4 -13.63 51.95 36.27
C HIS A 4 -13.81 53.18 37.17
N PRO A 5 -12.75 53.99 37.39
CA PRO A 5 -12.89 55.22 38.13
C PRO A 5 -13.76 56.17 37.31
N SER A 6 -14.81 56.72 37.92
CA SER A 6 -15.58 57.78 37.28
C SER A 6 -14.67 59.01 37.17
N GLY A 7 -14.90 59.85 36.15
CA GLY A 7 -14.13 61.08 35.93
C GLY A 7 -14.07 62.03 37.15
N ASP A 8 -14.93 61.82 38.16
CA ASP A 8 -14.95 62.54 39.42
C ASP A 8 -13.71 62.34 40.29
N ASP A 9 -13.05 61.17 40.23
CA ASP A 9 -11.88 60.88 41.08
C ASP A 9 -10.65 61.67 40.61
N PHE A 10 -10.48 61.83 39.30
CA PHE A 10 -9.42 62.64 38.71
C PHE A 10 -9.66 64.13 38.99
N HIS A 11 -10.91 64.58 38.88
CA HIS A 11 -11.26 65.98 39.11
C HIS A 11 -11.06 66.39 40.58
N LYS A 12 -11.31 65.48 41.53
CA LYS A 12 -11.02 65.66 42.96
C LYS A 12 -9.51 65.70 43.25
N ALA A 13 -8.72 64.84 42.64
CA ALA A 13 -7.25 64.86 42.77
C ALA A 13 -6.62 66.13 42.17
N ALA A 14 -7.17 66.62 41.05
CA ALA A 14 -6.76 67.87 40.41
C ALA A 14 -7.06 69.12 41.27
N MET A 15 -8.20 69.13 41.95
CA MET A 15 -8.57 70.22 42.86
C MET A 15 -7.77 70.22 44.17
N ALA A 16 -7.25 69.07 44.61
CA ALA A 16 -6.44 68.94 45.82
C ALA A 16 -4.94 69.25 45.61
N GLY A 17 -4.50 69.48 44.37
CA GLY A 17 -3.07 69.69 44.04
C GLY A 17 -2.23 68.41 44.07
N ASP A 18 -2.86 67.23 44.14
CA ASP A 18 -2.22 65.94 44.42
C ASP A 18 -2.24 64.98 43.21
N VAL A 19 -2.34 65.55 42.00
CA VAL A 19 -2.35 64.82 40.71
C VAL A 19 -1.12 63.92 40.55
N LYS A 20 0.03 64.35 41.07
CA LYS A 20 1.26 63.53 41.05
C LYS A 20 1.10 62.23 41.83
N LEU A 21 0.47 62.27 43.00
CA LEU A 21 0.26 61.10 43.83
C LEU A 21 -0.76 60.14 43.17
N PHE A 22 -1.83 60.69 42.60
CA PHE A 22 -2.83 59.91 41.88
C PHE A 22 -2.26 59.21 40.63
N VAL A 23 -1.47 59.93 39.82
CA VAL A 23 -0.80 59.34 38.64
C VAL A 23 0.22 58.29 39.08
N ALA A 24 1.04 58.56 40.10
CA ALA A 24 2.01 57.59 40.61
C ALA A 24 1.34 56.31 41.14
N GLN A 25 0.21 56.45 41.84
CA GLN A 25 -0.55 55.31 42.36
C GLN A 25 -1.17 54.48 41.22
N ARG A 26 -1.74 55.11 40.19
CA ARG A 26 -2.29 54.39 39.03
C ARG A 26 -1.24 53.71 38.18
N VAL A 27 -0.09 54.35 38.06
CA VAL A 27 1.09 53.81 37.39
C VAL A 27 1.69 52.63 38.17
N GLN A 28 1.58 52.64 39.50
CA GLN A 28 1.95 51.51 40.35
C GLN A 28 0.95 50.35 40.28
N GLU A 29 -0.36 50.63 40.35
CA GLU A 29 -1.43 49.62 40.20
C GLU A 29 -1.35 48.91 38.85
N ALA A 30 -1.11 49.66 37.77
CA ALA A 30 -0.90 49.08 36.44
C ALA A 30 0.39 48.23 36.39
N ALA A 31 1.46 48.66 37.05
CA ALA A 31 2.72 47.92 37.08
C ALA A 31 2.62 46.61 37.88
N GLU A 32 1.89 46.61 39.00
CA GLU A 32 1.62 45.41 39.80
C GLU A 32 0.75 44.41 39.03
N PHE A 33 -0.28 44.90 38.33
CA PHE A 33 -1.12 44.10 37.44
C PHE A 33 -0.29 43.43 36.33
N PHE A 34 0.51 44.20 35.59
CA PHE A 34 1.35 43.63 34.52
C PHE A 34 2.44 42.70 35.05
N SER A 35 3.00 42.97 36.23
CA SER A 35 4.01 42.08 36.82
C SER A 35 3.41 40.73 37.23
N GLN A 36 2.14 40.70 37.65
CA GLN A 36 1.45 39.47 38.01
C GLN A 36 1.11 38.64 36.77
N GLU A 37 0.58 39.28 35.71
CA GLU A 37 0.31 38.57 34.44
C GLU A 37 1.59 38.04 33.77
N ILE A 38 2.70 38.78 33.84
CA ILE A 38 4.00 38.29 33.31
C ILE A 38 4.50 37.05 34.09
N ALA A 39 4.24 36.97 35.40
CA ALA A 39 4.64 35.82 36.19
C ALA A 39 3.79 34.57 35.90
N GLU A 40 2.48 34.76 35.69
CA GLU A 40 1.55 33.70 35.25
C GLU A 40 1.94 33.18 33.87
N TYR A 41 2.24 34.10 32.94
CA TYR A 41 2.76 33.77 31.60
C TYR A 41 4.06 32.94 31.61
N GLN A 42 5.00 33.28 32.51
CA GLN A 42 6.24 32.51 32.65
C GLN A 42 5.99 31.10 33.20
N SER A 43 4.96 30.93 34.02
CA SER A 43 4.53 29.62 34.53
C SER A 43 3.92 28.78 33.41
N ASP A 44 3.00 29.33 32.63
CA ASP A 44 2.31 28.60 31.55
C ASP A 44 3.28 28.20 30.44
N CYS A 45 4.21 29.10 30.07
CA CYS A 45 5.28 28.78 29.13
C CYS A 45 6.21 27.67 29.65
N ALA A 46 6.48 27.62 30.96
CA ALA A 46 7.29 26.57 31.56
C ALA A 46 6.55 25.22 31.60
N GLU A 47 5.24 25.24 31.84
CA GLU A 47 4.39 24.04 31.78
C GLU A 47 4.28 23.47 30.37
N LEU A 48 4.01 24.32 29.38
CA LEU A 48 3.96 23.94 27.96
C LEU A 48 5.30 23.36 27.49
N LYS A 49 6.42 24.01 27.87
CA LYS A 49 7.76 23.48 27.61
C LYS A 49 7.98 22.12 28.29
N GLY A 50 7.56 21.98 29.53
CA GLY A 50 7.63 20.72 30.28
C GLY A 50 6.88 19.59 29.58
N ARG A 51 5.66 19.86 29.09
CA ARG A 51 4.86 18.88 28.33
C ARG A 51 5.52 18.50 27.00
N ALA A 52 6.01 19.48 26.22
CA ALA A 52 6.72 19.22 24.97
C ALA A 52 8.03 18.42 25.17
N ASP A 53 8.81 18.77 26.20
CA ASP A 53 10.06 18.07 26.55
C ASP A 53 9.81 16.62 27.03
N HIS A 54 8.61 16.30 27.54
CA HIS A 54 8.21 14.92 27.91
C HIS A 54 7.73 14.11 26.70
N SER A 55 7.02 14.72 25.74
CA SER A 55 6.44 13.99 24.59
C SER A 55 7.43 13.70 23.46
N ILE A 56 8.46 14.53 23.27
CA ILE A 56 9.47 14.34 22.21
C ILE A 56 10.27 13.03 22.36
N PRO A 57 10.78 12.67 23.56
CA PRO A 57 11.44 11.37 23.78
C PRO A 57 10.54 10.17 23.46
N ASP A 58 9.24 10.26 23.76
CA ASP A 58 8.29 9.18 23.51
C ASP A 58 8.09 8.97 22.00
N VAL A 59 7.90 10.04 21.23
CA VAL A 59 7.80 9.98 19.75
C VAL A 59 9.09 9.45 19.11
N MET A 60 10.26 9.89 19.59
CA MET A 60 11.53 9.37 19.09
C MET A 60 11.69 7.88 19.39
N SER A 61 11.32 7.44 20.59
CA SER A 61 11.38 6.03 20.98
C SER A 61 10.45 5.14 20.16
N LEU A 62 9.25 5.63 19.83
CA LEU A 62 8.29 4.94 18.97
C LEU A 62 8.77 4.86 17.52
N SER A 63 9.36 5.94 17.01
CA SER A 63 9.98 5.94 15.67
C SER A 63 11.13 4.94 15.60
N ASP A 64 12.00 4.90 16.60
CA ASP A 64 13.12 3.95 16.64
C ASP A 64 12.64 2.50 16.74
N LEU A 65 11.60 2.25 17.55
CA LEU A 65 10.96 0.94 17.67
C LEU A 65 10.33 0.50 16.34
N ALA A 66 9.58 1.38 15.68
CA ALA A 66 8.98 1.12 14.38
C ALA A 66 10.02 0.86 13.29
N CYS A 67 11.11 1.63 13.26
CA CYS A 67 12.24 1.40 12.36
C CYS A 67 12.89 0.03 12.62
N ALA A 68 13.07 -0.36 13.88
CA ALA A 68 13.62 -1.66 14.24
C ALA A 68 12.68 -2.82 13.83
N GLU A 69 11.37 -2.68 14.04
CA GLU A 69 10.36 -3.68 13.64
C GLU A 69 10.31 -3.83 12.11
N LEU A 70 10.26 -2.73 11.38
CA LEU A 70 10.33 -2.73 9.91
C LEU A 70 11.61 -3.37 9.39
N GLN A 71 12.76 -3.05 9.99
CA GLN A 71 14.04 -3.62 9.58
C GLN A 71 14.13 -5.12 9.90
N ALA A 72 13.62 -5.56 11.05
CA ALA A 72 13.59 -6.97 11.42
C ALA A 72 12.70 -7.78 10.46
N GLU A 73 11.50 -7.29 10.15
CA GLU A 73 10.59 -7.95 9.21
C GLU A 73 11.15 -7.95 7.79
N ALA A 74 11.68 -6.81 7.32
CA ALA A 74 12.30 -6.74 5.99
C ALA A 74 13.46 -7.73 5.84
N ASN A 75 14.28 -7.91 6.88
CA ASN A 75 15.37 -8.89 6.87
C ASN A 75 14.85 -10.34 6.84
N LEU A 76 13.79 -10.64 7.59
CA LEU A 76 13.15 -11.97 7.59
C LEU A 76 12.57 -12.32 6.21
N GLN A 77 11.84 -11.36 5.61
CA GLN A 77 11.25 -11.53 4.29
C GLN A 77 12.32 -11.62 3.20
N ALA A 78 13.38 -10.81 3.27
CA ALA A 78 14.51 -10.90 2.35
C ALA A 78 15.22 -12.27 2.41
N ALA A 79 15.41 -12.83 3.62
CA ALA A 79 15.98 -14.16 3.79
C ALA A 79 15.07 -15.24 3.17
N THR A 80 13.75 -15.12 3.34
CA THR A 80 12.76 -16.04 2.76
C THR A 80 12.77 -15.99 1.24
N ILE A 81 12.75 -14.80 0.66
CA ILE A 81 12.84 -14.60 -0.80
C ILE A 81 14.16 -15.15 -1.34
N THR A 82 15.29 -14.92 -0.66
CA THR A 82 16.60 -15.45 -1.08
C THR A 82 16.62 -16.98 -1.10
N ALA A 83 16.00 -17.63 -0.12
CA ALA A 83 15.87 -19.09 -0.08
C ALA A 83 15.01 -19.61 -1.25
N LEU A 84 13.90 -18.93 -1.56
CA LEU A 84 13.03 -19.28 -2.69
C LEU A 84 13.67 -18.99 -4.05
N ASP A 85 14.49 -17.95 -4.16
CA ASP A 85 15.29 -17.65 -5.35
C ASP A 85 16.27 -18.79 -5.61
N THR A 86 17.00 -19.23 -4.58
CA THR A 86 17.91 -20.39 -4.68
C THR A 86 17.16 -21.66 -5.07
N ALA A 87 15.95 -21.88 -4.54
CA ALA A 87 15.12 -23.03 -4.90
C ALA A 87 14.63 -22.97 -6.36
N THR A 88 14.29 -21.77 -6.85
CA THR A 88 13.86 -21.51 -8.22
C THR A 88 15.01 -21.74 -9.19
N GLU A 89 16.20 -21.18 -8.90
CA GLU A 89 17.40 -21.40 -9.70
C GLU A 89 17.78 -22.88 -9.78
N LYS A 90 17.68 -23.60 -8.66
CA LYS A 90 17.90 -25.04 -8.62
C LYS A 90 16.89 -25.80 -9.47
N ALA A 91 15.61 -25.44 -9.40
CA ALA A 91 14.56 -26.08 -10.20
C ALA A 91 14.75 -25.81 -11.71
N ASP A 92 15.17 -24.61 -12.09
CA ASP A 92 15.51 -24.25 -13.46
C ASP A 92 16.77 -24.99 -13.96
N CYS A 93 17.78 -25.12 -13.10
CA CYS A 93 18.96 -25.94 -13.39
C CYS A 93 18.58 -27.41 -13.59
N ASP A 94 17.73 -27.97 -12.74
CA ASP A 94 17.22 -29.34 -12.89
C ASP A 94 16.48 -29.52 -14.22
N LEU A 95 15.63 -28.55 -14.61
CA LEU A 95 14.91 -28.56 -15.89
C LEU A 95 15.86 -28.51 -17.09
N ARG A 96 16.85 -27.61 -17.06
CA ARG A 96 17.86 -27.49 -18.13
C ARG A 96 18.76 -28.72 -18.19
N ALA A 97 19.13 -29.28 -17.04
CA ALA A 97 19.88 -30.53 -16.96
C ALA A 97 19.08 -31.67 -17.58
N PHE A 98 17.78 -31.79 -17.27
CA PHE A 98 16.90 -32.77 -17.90
C PHE A 98 16.81 -32.59 -19.42
N GLN A 99 16.64 -31.34 -19.90
CA GLN A 99 16.63 -31.02 -21.33
C GLN A 99 17.94 -31.41 -22.01
N TYR A 100 19.08 -31.11 -21.38
CA TYR A 100 20.40 -31.46 -21.89
C TYR A 100 20.62 -32.98 -21.93
N GLU A 101 20.32 -33.67 -20.82
CA GLU A 101 20.48 -35.13 -20.70
C GLU A 101 19.65 -35.89 -21.74
N HIS A 102 18.47 -35.38 -22.08
CA HIS A 102 17.57 -36.00 -23.03
C HIS A 102 17.62 -35.40 -24.45
N GLY A 103 18.42 -34.37 -24.69
CA GLY A 103 18.54 -33.68 -25.98
C GLY A 103 17.25 -32.99 -26.44
N ILE A 104 16.48 -32.44 -25.50
CA ILE A 104 15.20 -31.76 -25.77
C ILE A 104 15.46 -30.26 -25.91
N THR A 105 15.28 -29.72 -27.12
CA THR A 105 15.48 -28.29 -27.40
C THR A 105 14.20 -27.45 -27.31
N ARG A 106 13.04 -28.12 -27.29
CA ARG A 106 11.73 -27.47 -27.23
C ARG A 106 11.30 -27.15 -25.80
N ALA A 107 10.36 -26.21 -25.68
CA ALA A 107 9.65 -25.95 -24.45
C ALA A 107 8.73 -27.14 -24.05
N PRO A 108 8.42 -27.28 -22.75
CA PRO A 108 7.40 -28.19 -22.25
C PRO A 108 6.05 -27.90 -22.90
N VAL A 109 5.32 -28.95 -23.28
CA VAL A 109 3.95 -28.83 -23.80
C VAL A 109 2.99 -29.00 -22.65
N GLU A 110 2.14 -28.00 -22.43
CA GLU A 110 1.02 -28.10 -21.51
C GLU A 110 -0.08 -28.95 -22.14
N ALA A 111 -0.53 -29.96 -21.39
CA ALA A 111 -1.57 -30.86 -21.83
C ALA A 111 -2.94 -30.25 -21.55
N ASP A 112 -3.75 -30.02 -22.58
CA ASP A 112 -5.17 -29.72 -22.43
C ASP A 112 -5.95 -31.02 -22.18
N ARG A 113 -6.00 -31.41 -20.90
CA ARG A 113 -6.66 -32.63 -20.43
C ARG A 113 -8.15 -32.64 -20.78
N THR A 114 -8.78 -31.48 -20.75
CA THR A 114 -10.23 -31.34 -21.01
C THR A 114 -10.53 -31.58 -22.48
N LEU A 115 -9.77 -30.95 -23.38
CA LEU A 115 -9.91 -31.17 -24.81
C LEU A 115 -9.59 -32.61 -25.19
N ALA A 116 -8.51 -33.17 -24.65
CA ALA A 116 -8.14 -34.55 -24.94
C ALA A 116 -9.20 -35.56 -24.47
N PHE A 117 -9.75 -35.38 -23.26
CA PHE A 117 -10.84 -36.20 -22.76
C PHE A 117 -12.11 -36.06 -23.62
N ALA A 118 -12.47 -34.84 -24.00
CA ALA A 118 -13.61 -34.58 -24.89
C ALA A 118 -13.44 -35.25 -26.26
N LEU A 119 -12.23 -35.19 -26.85
CA LEU A 119 -11.92 -35.87 -28.11
C LEU A 119 -11.99 -37.40 -27.99
N LEU A 120 -11.49 -37.98 -26.89
CA LEU A 120 -11.58 -39.43 -26.65
C LEU A 120 -13.03 -39.88 -26.48
N LEU A 121 -13.85 -39.11 -25.76
CA LEU A 121 -15.29 -39.37 -25.68
C LEU A 121 -15.93 -39.27 -27.07
N LEU A 122 -15.62 -38.23 -27.84
CA LEU A 122 -16.16 -38.04 -29.19
C LEU A 122 -15.80 -39.23 -30.09
N PHE A 123 -14.57 -39.72 -30.07
CA PHE A 123 -14.15 -40.91 -30.83
C PHE A 123 -14.90 -42.16 -30.39
N LEU A 124 -15.03 -42.38 -29.08
CA LEU A 124 -15.81 -43.49 -28.53
C LEU A 124 -17.27 -43.44 -28.97
N PHE A 125 -17.90 -42.25 -28.98
CA PHE A 125 -19.29 -42.08 -29.43
C PHE A 125 -19.45 -42.30 -30.93
N ILE A 126 -18.56 -41.76 -31.75
CA ILE A 126 -18.64 -41.93 -33.21
C ILE A 126 -18.39 -43.40 -33.58
N GLU A 127 -17.32 -44.01 -33.06
CA GLU A 127 -17.00 -45.43 -33.30
C GLU A 127 -18.12 -46.34 -32.77
N GLY A 128 -18.61 -46.08 -31.56
CA GLY A 128 -19.72 -46.80 -30.94
C GLY A 128 -21.00 -46.72 -31.78
N ALA A 129 -21.35 -45.53 -32.28
CA ALA A 129 -22.52 -45.33 -33.14
C ALA A 129 -22.36 -46.04 -34.49
N ILE A 130 -21.18 -45.97 -35.12
CA ILE A 130 -20.88 -46.69 -36.37
C ILE A 130 -21.06 -48.20 -36.16
N ASN A 131 -20.48 -48.76 -35.10
CA ASN A 131 -20.61 -50.18 -34.77
C ASN A 131 -22.07 -50.55 -34.47
N THR A 132 -22.80 -49.70 -33.75
CA THR A 132 -24.24 -49.87 -33.47
C THR A 132 -25.05 -50.01 -34.75
N VAL A 133 -24.84 -49.11 -35.72
CA VAL A 133 -25.53 -49.13 -37.01
C VAL A 133 -25.19 -50.40 -37.78
N PHE A 134 -23.93 -50.85 -37.74
CA PHE A 134 -23.54 -52.10 -38.40
C PHE A 134 -24.16 -53.33 -37.76
N PHE A 135 -24.19 -53.45 -36.43
CA PHE A 135 -24.80 -54.60 -35.74
C PHE A 135 -26.32 -54.61 -35.88
N TYR A 136 -26.96 -53.44 -35.80
CA TYR A 136 -28.41 -53.32 -35.97
C TYR A 136 -28.83 -53.59 -37.43
N GLY A 137 -28.18 -52.92 -38.39
CA GLY A 137 -28.51 -53.05 -39.82
C GLY A 137 -28.23 -54.44 -40.39
N ALA A 138 -27.35 -55.20 -39.76
CA ALA A 138 -27.07 -56.58 -40.14
C ALA A 138 -27.95 -57.63 -39.40
N GLY A 139 -28.83 -57.20 -38.50
CA GLY A 139 -29.73 -58.09 -37.76
C GLY A 139 -29.06 -58.91 -36.65
N PHE A 140 -27.87 -58.53 -36.18
CA PHE A 140 -27.15 -59.26 -35.13
C PHE A 140 -27.61 -58.92 -33.70
N ALA A 141 -28.41 -57.88 -33.56
CA ALA A 141 -29.04 -57.52 -32.31
C ALA A 141 -30.55 -57.45 -32.50
N PRO A 142 -31.35 -57.91 -31.51
CA PRO A 142 -32.82 -57.89 -31.61
C PRO A 142 -33.42 -56.47 -31.58
N GLY A 143 -32.61 -55.45 -31.37
CA GLY A 143 -33.02 -54.05 -31.38
C GLY A 143 -31.83 -53.10 -31.30
N ILE A 144 -32.11 -51.80 -31.37
CA ILE A 144 -31.07 -50.75 -31.36
C ILE A 144 -30.32 -50.67 -30.02
N ALA A 145 -31.01 -50.90 -28.89
CA ALA A 145 -30.40 -50.86 -27.56
C ALA A 145 -29.32 -51.95 -27.36
N PRO A 146 -29.58 -53.24 -27.63
CA PRO A 146 -28.52 -54.26 -27.56
C PRO A 146 -27.43 -54.07 -28.62
N ALA A 147 -27.75 -53.56 -29.81
CA ALA A 147 -26.74 -53.18 -30.81
C ALA A 147 -25.81 -52.08 -30.28
N ALA A 148 -26.39 -51.09 -29.58
CA ALA A 148 -25.65 -50.00 -28.97
C ALA A 148 -24.74 -50.52 -27.86
N ALA A 149 -25.26 -51.37 -26.97
CA ALA A 149 -24.44 -51.98 -25.92
C ALA A 149 -23.21 -52.70 -26.50
N LEU A 150 -23.37 -53.49 -27.56
CA LEU A 150 -22.26 -54.16 -28.24
C LEU A 150 -21.30 -53.17 -28.92
N GLY A 151 -21.83 -52.23 -29.70
CA GLY A 151 -21.05 -51.26 -30.45
C GLY A 151 -20.20 -50.36 -29.56
N PHE A 152 -20.78 -49.85 -28.48
CA PHE A 152 -20.09 -49.04 -27.48
C PHE A 152 -19.11 -49.84 -26.62
N SER A 153 -19.38 -51.13 -26.37
CA SER A 153 -18.43 -51.99 -25.66
C SER A 153 -17.15 -52.21 -26.48
N ILE A 154 -17.30 -52.49 -27.78
CA ILE A 154 -16.15 -52.64 -28.68
C ILE A 154 -15.38 -51.32 -28.78
N ALA A 155 -16.07 -50.20 -29.04
CA ALA A 155 -15.44 -48.89 -29.11
C ALA A 155 -14.75 -48.50 -27.78
N GLY A 156 -15.36 -48.83 -26.65
CA GLY A 156 -14.79 -48.62 -25.32
C GLY A 156 -13.51 -49.40 -25.10
N VAL A 157 -13.49 -50.70 -25.44
CA VAL A 157 -12.29 -51.54 -25.32
C VAL A 157 -11.19 -51.06 -26.28
N THR A 158 -11.53 -50.78 -27.54
CA THR A 158 -10.57 -50.26 -28.54
C THR A 158 -9.98 -48.92 -28.10
N THR A 159 -10.82 -48.00 -27.62
CA THR A 159 -10.39 -46.69 -27.12
C THR A 159 -9.53 -46.83 -25.86
N LEU A 160 -9.91 -47.70 -24.90
CA LEU A 160 -9.14 -47.92 -23.68
C LEU A 160 -7.75 -48.53 -23.98
N LEU A 161 -7.69 -49.53 -24.87
CA LEU A 161 -6.43 -50.14 -25.28
C LEU A 161 -5.56 -49.13 -26.03
N SER A 162 -6.12 -48.42 -27.02
CA SER A 162 -5.36 -47.47 -27.85
C SER A 162 -4.93 -46.22 -27.10
N ALA A 163 -5.83 -45.55 -26.37
CA ALA A 163 -5.52 -44.35 -25.63
C ALA A 163 -4.77 -44.65 -24.33
N GLY A 164 -5.27 -45.57 -23.52
CA GLY A 164 -4.72 -45.87 -22.19
C GLY A 164 -3.36 -46.58 -22.27
N LEU A 165 -3.35 -47.83 -22.73
CA LEU A 165 -2.12 -48.62 -22.81
C LEU A 165 -1.21 -48.14 -23.95
N GLY A 166 -1.81 -47.93 -25.12
CA GLY A 166 -1.10 -47.62 -26.34
C GLY A 166 -0.41 -46.27 -26.30
N GLY A 167 -1.17 -45.19 -26.33
CA GLY A 167 -0.63 -43.83 -26.31
C GLY A 167 -0.08 -43.46 -24.94
N GLY A 168 -0.91 -43.52 -23.89
CA GLY A 168 -0.60 -43.00 -22.56
C GLY A 168 0.55 -43.73 -21.86
N PHE A 169 0.51 -45.07 -21.83
CA PHE A 169 1.47 -45.85 -21.05
C PHE A 169 2.73 -46.23 -21.84
N PHE A 170 2.61 -46.84 -23.02
CA PHE A 170 3.76 -47.35 -23.77
C PHE A 170 4.28 -46.38 -24.83
N GLY A 171 3.37 -45.72 -25.54
CA GLY A 171 3.66 -44.90 -26.72
C GLY A 171 4.57 -43.72 -26.41
N ARG A 172 4.38 -43.08 -25.25
CA ARG A 172 5.26 -41.99 -24.77
C ARG A 172 6.72 -42.43 -24.62
N PHE A 173 6.99 -43.72 -24.36
CA PHE A 173 8.35 -44.24 -24.25
C PHE A 173 8.96 -44.71 -25.58
N TRP A 174 8.21 -44.72 -26.68
CA TRP A 174 8.67 -45.27 -27.97
C TRP A 174 10.00 -44.66 -28.47
N ASN A 175 10.15 -43.35 -28.29
CA ASN A 175 11.32 -42.55 -28.67
C ASN A 175 12.07 -41.96 -27.46
N TYR A 176 11.83 -42.48 -26.26
CA TYR A 176 12.47 -41.97 -25.04
C TYR A 176 13.99 -42.03 -25.15
N GLY A 177 14.68 -40.91 -24.92
CA GLY A 177 16.14 -40.79 -24.96
C GLY A 177 16.78 -40.99 -26.34
N ILE A 178 16.05 -40.80 -27.45
CA ILE A 178 16.60 -41.00 -28.80
C ILE A 178 17.55 -39.87 -29.23
N HIS A 179 17.35 -38.67 -28.69
CA HIS A 179 18.15 -37.48 -28.97
C HIS A 179 19.15 -37.15 -27.85
N ALA A 180 19.23 -38.00 -26.81
CA ALA A 180 20.16 -37.81 -25.71
C ALA A 180 21.62 -37.82 -26.24
N PRO A 181 22.48 -36.89 -25.79
CA PRO A 181 23.88 -36.84 -26.21
C PRO A 181 24.66 -38.09 -25.76
N ALA A 182 24.27 -38.67 -24.62
CA ALA A 182 24.79 -39.94 -24.12
C ALA A 182 23.62 -40.85 -23.74
N GLU A 183 23.52 -42.01 -24.39
CA GLU A 183 22.45 -42.96 -24.11
C GLU A 183 22.73 -43.72 -22.80
N THR A 184 21.91 -43.50 -21.77
CA THR A 184 22.01 -44.26 -20.52
C THR A 184 21.33 -45.64 -20.65
N PRO A 185 21.77 -46.66 -19.89
CA PRO A 185 21.15 -47.99 -19.89
C PRO A 185 19.65 -47.95 -19.56
N ASP A 186 19.23 -47.02 -18.70
CA ASP A 186 17.84 -46.91 -18.27
C ASP A 186 16.95 -46.30 -19.35
N MET A 187 17.44 -45.29 -20.10
CA MET A 187 16.75 -44.79 -21.29
C MET A 187 16.53 -45.92 -22.32
N ARG A 188 17.56 -46.75 -22.54
CA ARG A 188 17.47 -47.89 -23.46
C ARG A 188 16.43 -48.92 -23.01
N LYS A 189 16.41 -49.27 -21.72
CA LYS A 189 15.44 -50.20 -21.14
C LYS A 189 14.02 -49.66 -21.27
N ALA A 190 13.78 -48.41 -20.86
CA ALA A 190 12.48 -47.77 -20.94
C ALA A 190 11.96 -47.70 -22.39
N ARG A 191 12.83 -47.35 -23.34
CA ARG A 191 12.49 -47.35 -24.77
C ARG A 191 12.16 -48.73 -25.32
N ARG A 192 12.94 -49.76 -24.97
CA ARG A 192 12.65 -51.15 -25.37
C ARG A 192 11.31 -51.63 -24.80
N PHE A 193 11.06 -51.31 -23.52
CA PHE A 193 9.80 -51.61 -22.87
C PHE A 193 8.62 -50.90 -23.55
N GLY A 194 8.75 -49.60 -23.84
CA GLY A 194 7.77 -48.84 -24.59
C GLY A 194 7.49 -49.44 -25.97
N ARG A 195 8.53 -49.77 -26.74
CA ARG A 195 8.37 -50.39 -28.08
C ARG A 195 7.69 -51.76 -28.01
N PHE A 196 8.11 -52.60 -27.08
CA PHE A 196 7.51 -53.92 -26.90
C PHE A 196 6.05 -53.83 -26.45
N GLY A 197 5.77 -52.98 -25.47
CA GLY A 197 4.41 -52.74 -24.98
C GLY A 197 3.51 -52.16 -26.06
N SER A 198 3.99 -51.17 -26.83
CA SER A 198 3.23 -50.61 -27.95
C SER A 198 2.95 -51.65 -29.04
N LEU A 199 3.91 -52.53 -29.34
CA LEU A 199 3.70 -53.63 -30.28
C LEU A 199 2.62 -54.59 -29.77
N LEU A 200 2.71 -55.00 -28.51
CA LEU A 200 1.75 -55.90 -27.87
C LEU A 200 0.34 -55.28 -27.85
N THR A 201 0.21 -54.00 -27.51
CA THR A 201 -1.07 -53.28 -27.55
C THR A 201 -1.61 -53.18 -28.98
N GLY A 202 -0.76 -52.89 -29.97
CA GLY A 202 -1.16 -52.88 -31.38
C GLY A 202 -1.67 -54.25 -31.85
N THR A 203 -1.00 -55.33 -31.46
CA THR A 203 -1.47 -56.70 -31.73
C THR A 203 -2.80 -57.01 -31.04
N ALA A 204 -2.99 -56.58 -29.79
CA ALA A 204 -4.26 -56.76 -29.08
C ALA A 204 -5.42 -56.00 -29.76
N ILE A 205 -5.19 -54.76 -30.19
CA ILE A 205 -6.18 -53.98 -30.94
C ILE A 205 -6.51 -54.67 -32.27
N ALA A 206 -5.49 -55.10 -33.02
CA ALA A 206 -5.69 -55.81 -34.28
C ALA A 206 -6.51 -57.10 -34.07
N LEU A 207 -6.27 -57.83 -32.98
CA LEU A 207 -7.03 -59.02 -32.61
C LEU A 207 -8.50 -58.69 -32.27
N VAL A 208 -8.75 -57.64 -31.48
CA VAL A 208 -10.12 -57.19 -31.14
C VAL A 208 -10.89 -56.79 -32.39
N LEU A 209 -10.29 -55.98 -33.27
CA LEU A 209 -10.90 -55.55 -34.53
C LEU A 209 -11.14 -56.73 -35.47
N SER A 210 -10.20 -57.69 -35.52
CA SER A 210 -10.34 -58.92 -36.28
C SER A 210 -11.51 -59.76 -35.79
N ILE A 211 -11.64 -59.95 -34.48
CA ILE A 211 -12.75 -60.69 -33.87
C ILE A 211 -14.08 -59.99 -34.17
N ALA A 212 -14.15 -58.66 -34.07
CA ALA A 212 -15.35 -57.90 -34.42
C ALA A 212 -15.74 -58.09 -35.90
N ALA A 213 -14.76 -58.09 -36.80
CA ALA A 213 -14.96 -58.39 -38.22
C ALA A 213 -15.41 -59.85 -38.47
N LEU A 214 -14.90 -60.80 -37.70
CA LEU A 214 -15.34 -62.20 -37.78
C LEU A 214 -16.79 -62.36 -37.29
N VAL A 215 -17.14 -61.80 -36.13
CA VAL A 215 -18.53 -61.81 -35.61
C VAL A 215 -19.48 -61.22 -36.64
N ARG A 216 -19.08 -60.16 -37.34
CA ARG A 216 -19.86 -59.57 -38.43
C ARG A 216 -20.06 -60.53 -39.60
N THR A 217 -19.08 -61.36 -39.90
CA THR A 217 -19.06 -62.25 -41.07
C THR A 217 -19.80 -63.55 -40.80
N THR A 218 -19.64 -64.14 -39.60
CA THR A 218 -20.32 -65.39 -39.19
C THR A 218 -21.73 -65.14 -38.68
N GLY A 219 -21.98 -63.94 -38.14
CA GLY A 219 -23.23 -63.60 -37.48
C GLY A 219 -23.48 -64.31 -36.16
N GLN A 220 -22.44 -64.95 -35.60
CA GLN A 220 -22.51 -65.70 -34.36
C GLN A 220 -21.51 -65.12 -33.36
N PRO A 221 -21.96 -64.30 -32.39
CA PRO A 221 -21.07 -63.77 -31.35
C PRO A 221 -20.63 -64.85 -30.35
N ASP A 222 -21.44 -65.88 -30.12
CA ASP A 222 -21.23 -66.87 -29.06
C ASP A 222 -20.33 -68.05 -29.49
N THR A 223 -20.25 -68.31 -30.81
CA THR A 223 -19.50 -69.44 -31.37
C THR A 223 -18.54 -68.95 -32.47
N LEU A 224 -17.42 -68.37 -32.02
CA LEU A 224 -16.35 -67.91 -32.90
C LEU A 224 -15.63 -69.10 -33.56
N GLN A 225 -15.91 -69.33 -34.84
CA GLN A 225 -15.12 -70.24 -35.66
C GLN A 225 -13.87 -69.52 -36.17
N ILE A 226 -12.74 -69.78 -35.53
CA ILE A 226 -11.44 -69.26 -35.96
C ILE A 226 -10.88 -70.21 -37.01
N SER A 227 -11.17 -69.95 -38.28
CA SER A 227 -10.59 -70.68 -39.42
C SER A 227 -10.05 -69.69 -40.48
N PRO A 228 -9.02 -70.09 -41.25
CA PRO A 228 -8.48 -69.24 -42.33
C PRO A 228 -9.55 -68.83 -43.36
N ASP A 229 -10.50 -69.72 -43.66
CA ASP A 229 -11.57 -69.46 -44.63
C ASP A 229 -12.54 -68.38 -44.13
N VAL A 230 -12.87 -68.41 -42.84
CA VAL A 230 -13.75 -67.41 -42.20
C VAL A 230 -13.06 -66.05 -42.12
N PHE A 231 -11.75 -66.02 -41.90
CA PHE A 231 -10.95 -64.79 -42.02
C PHE A 231 -10.90 -64.25 -43.45
N ALA A 232 -10.69 -65.11 -44.45
CA ALA A 232 -10.71 -64.70 -45.85
C ALA A 232 -12.08 -64.12 -46.23
N ALA A 233 -13.17 -64.74 -45.77
CA ALA A 233 -14.53 -64.23 -45.96
C ALA A 233 -14.75 -62.87 -45.28
N ALA A 234 -14.15 -62.63 -44.11
CA ALA A 234 -14.22 -61.34 -43.44
C ALA A 234 -13.47 -60.24 -44.22
N LEU A 235 -12.39 -60.58 -44.92
CA LEU A 235 -11.64 -59.67 -45.77
C LEU A 235 -12.29 -59.40 -47.14
N THR A 236 -13.29 -60.18 -47.55
CA THR A 236 -14.06 -59.92 -48.78
C THR A 236 -15.39 -59.21 -48.52
N ASN A 237 -15.88 -59.20 -47.28
CA ASN A 237 -17.10 -58.50 -46.91
C ASN A 237 -16.85 -57.01 -46.69
N MET A 238 -17.41 -56.16 -47.56
CA MET A 238 -17.25 -54.70 -47.50
C MET A 238 -17.58 -54.11 -46.11
N HIS A 239 -18.60 -54.61 -45.42
CA HIS A 239 -18.98 -54.09 -44.09
C HIS A 239 -17.93 -54.43 -43.04
N SER A 240 -17.38 -55.65 -43.09
CA SER A 240 -16.30 -56.08 -42.20
C SER A 240 -15.03 -55.27 -42.44
N ILE A 241 -14.68 -55.01 -43.72
CA ILE A 241 -13.56 -54.14 -44.10
C ILE A 241 -13.78 -52.72 -43.57
N MET A 242 -14.96 -52.13 -43.77
CA MET A 242 -15.28 -50.80 -43.26
C MET A 242 -15.14 -50.72 -41.73
N LEU A 243 -15.59 -51.75 -41.01
CA LEU A 243 -15.49 -51.83 -39.55
C LEU A 243 -14.02 -51.93 -39.08
N MET A 244 -13.20 -52.73 -39.77
CA MET A 244 -11.75 -52.80 -39.48
C MET A 244 -11.05 -51.47 -39.77
N LEU A 245 -11.36 -50.82 -40.89
CA LEU A 245 -10.76 -49.54 -41.27
C LEU A 245 -11.18 -48.41 -40.33
N SER A 246 -12.46 -48.31 -39.99
CA SER A 246 -12.94 -47.30 -39.04
C SER A 246 -12.34 -47.52 -37.65
N GLY A 247 -12.37 -48.76 -37.13
CA GLY A 247 -11.78 -49.09 -35.85
C GLY A 247 -10.26 -48.83 -35.81
N THR A 248 -9.55 -49.11 -36.91
CA THR A 248 -8.12 -48.79 -37.03
C THR A 248 -7.88 -47.29 -37.03
N ALA A 249 -8.69 -46.52 -37.76
CA ALA A 249 -8.58 -45.06 -37.80
C ALA A 249 -8.83 -44.44 -36.43
N PHE A 250 -9.89 -44.85 -35.72
CA PHE A 250 -10.18 -44.36 -34.37
C PHE A 250 -9.13 -44.81 -33.35
N ALA A 251 -8.59 -46.03 -33.46
CA ALA A 251 -7.48 -46.47 -32.62
C ALA A 251 -6.24 -45.59 -32.82
N ILE A 252 -5.88 -45.22 -34.06
CA ILE A 252 -4.75 -44.32 -34.34
C ILE A 252 -5.01 -42.92 -33.78
N LEU A 253 -6.21 -42.38 -33.96
CA LEU A 253 -6.59 -41.07 -33.46
C LEU A 253 -6.57 -41.04 -31.92
N SER A 254 -7.19 -42.02 -31.27
CA SER A 254 -7.20 -42.17 -29.81
C SER A 254 -5.80 -42.35 -29.24
N TRP A 255 -4.95 -43.14 -29.91
CA TRP A 255 -3.54 -43.28 -29.55
C TRP A 255 -2.82 -41.94 -29.61
N ARG A 256 -2.95 -41.21 -30.73
CA ARG A 256 -2.28 -39.92 -30.94
C ARG A 256 -2.74 -38.88 -29.93
N THR A 257 -4.05 -38.79 -29.68
CA THR A 257 -4.61 -37.87 -28.69
C THR A 257 -4.06 -38.19 -27.29
N ALA A 258 -3.96 -39.48 -26.93
CA ALA A 258 -3.49 -39.88 -25.62
C ALA A 258 -1.99 -39.64 -25.38
N LEU A 259 -1.16 -39.57 -26.44
CA LEU A 259 0.27 -39.25 -26.29
C LEU A 259 0.49 -37.89 -25.60
N SER A 260 -0.39 -36.92 -25.82
CA SER A 260 -0.31 -35.56 -25.25
C SER A 260 -1.43 -35.24 -24.25
N ALA A 261 -2.32 -36.19 -23.95
CA ALA A 261 -3.54 -35.92 -23.19
C ALA A 261 -3.31 -35.60 -21.72
N PHE A 262 -2.33 -36.24 -21.09
CA PHE A 262 -2.17 -36.20 -19.62
C PHE A 262 -1.02 -35.29 -19.19
N GLU A 263 0.05 -35.28 -19.97
CA GLU A 263 1.31 -34.59 -19.76
C GLU A 263 2.04 -34.47 -21.12
N ASP A 264 3.20 -33.81 -21.12
CA ASP A 264 4.10 -33.72 -22.26
C ASP A 264 4.38 -35.12 -22.84
N PRO A 265 4.38 -35.30 -24.18
CA PRO A 265 4.65 -36.60 -24.79
C PRO A 265 5.95 -37.27 -24.34
N TYR A 266 6.92 -36.49 -23.87
CA TYR A 266 8.17 -36.97 -23.30
C TYR A 266 8.03 -37.24 -21.78
N PRO A 267 8.15 -38.51 -21.34
CA PRO A 267 8.03 -38.87 -19.93
C PRO A 267 8.96 -38.09 -19.01
N GLY A 268 8.44 -37.56 -17.91
CA GLY A 268 9.19 -36.82 -16.89
C GLY A 268 9.37 -35.33 -17.18
N PHE A 269 9.22 -34.87 -18.43
CA PHE A 269 9.48 -33.48 -18.78
C PHE A 269 8.49 -32.50 -18.13
N SER A 270 7.19 -32.84 -18.12
CA SER A 270 6.18 -32.05 -17.41
C SER A 270 6.44 -31.95 -15.90
N ARG A 271 7.02 -32.97 -15.27
CA ARG A 271 7.32 -32.94 -13.83
C ARG A 271 8.47 -31.98 -13.53
N ALA A 272 9.53 -32.03 -14.34
CA ALA A 272 10.63 -31.07 -14.23
C ALA A 272 10.14 -29.64 -14.47
N SER A 273 9.29 -29.43 -15.49
CA SER A 273 8.69 -28.14 -15.78
C SER A 273 7.77 -27.64 -14.66
N ALA A 274 6.92 -28.52 -14.12
CA ALA A 274 5.99 -28.16 -13.04
C ALA A 274 6.73 -27.80 -11.76
N LYS A 275 7.86 -28.45 -11.47
CA LYS A 275 8.72 -28.10 -10.33
C LYS A 275 9.28 -26.68 -10.47
N SER A 276 9.80 -26.31 -11.64
CA SER A 276 10.26 -24.95 -11.94
C SER A 276 9.12 -23.92 -11.85
N ALA A 277 7.97 -24.21 -12.47
CA ALA A 277 6.80 -23.34 -12.43
C ALA A 277 6.25 -23.15 -11.00
N SER A 278 6.20 -24.22 -10.19
CA SER A 278 5.77 -24.15 -8.78
C SER A 278 6.72 -23.29 -7.96
N ALA A 279 8.04 -23.49 -8.09
CA ALA A 279 9.02 -22.68 -7.37
C ALA A 279 8.91 -21.18 -7.71
N ALA A 280 8.71 -20.85 -9.00
CA ALA A 280 8.48 -19.49 -9.43
C ALA A 280 7.16 -18.89 -8.88
N ALA A 281 6.10 -19.69 -8.83
CA ALA A 281 4.82 -19.28 -8.24
C ALA A 281 4.92 -19.06 -6.73
N ASP A 282 5.60 -19.94 -6.00
CA ASP A 282 5.83 -19.85 -4.57
C ASP A 282 6.67 -18.60 -4.23
N ARG A 283 7.73 -18.33 -5.01
CA ARG A 283 8.52 -17.10 -4.91
C ARG A 283 7.63 -15.87 -5.10
N LYS A 284 6.79 -15.84 -6.13
CA LYS A 284 5.91 -14.71 -6.41
C LYS A 284 4.92 -14.49 -5.25
N ALA A 285 4.26 -15.55 -4.79
CA ALA A 285 3.33 -15.47 -3.68
C ALA A 285 4.00 -14.98 -2.38
N ALA A 286 5.23 -15.43 -2.11
CA ALA A 286 6.02 -14.94 -0.97
C ALA A 286 6.42 -13.48 -1.13
N SER A 287 6.78 -13.03 -2.35
CA SER A 287 7.10 -11.62 -2.62
C SER A 287 5.88 -10.71 -2.42
N ASP A 288 4.71 -11.13 -2.90
CA ASP A 288 3.46 -10.37 -2.72
C ASP A 288 3.11 -10.29 -1.23
N THR A 289 3.22 -11.41 -0.51
CA THR A 289 2.99 -11.47 0.95
C THR A 289 3.97 -10.57 1.71
N ALA A 290 5.27 -10.62 1.37
CA ALA A 290 6.30 -9.80 2.00
C ALA A 290 6.01 -8.30 1.85
N PHE A 291 5.59 -7.88 0.65
CA PHE A 291 5.21 -6.50 0.39
C PHE A 291 4.02 -6.07 1.26
N ASP A 292 2.98 -6.89 1.33
CA ASP A 292 1.79 -6.58 2.13
C ASP A 292 2.10 -6.53 3.63
N THR A 293 2.94 -7.44 4.14
CA THR A 293 3.35 -7.44 5.55
C THR A 293 4.17 -6.20 5.91
N VAL A 294 5.19 -5.85 5.12
CA VAL A 294 6.01 -4.65 5.36
C VAL A 294 5.14 -3.38 5.28
N LYS A 295 4.21 -3.32 4.33
CA LYS A 295 3.27 -2.20 4.19
C LYS A 295 2.33 -2.09 5.38
N ALA A 296 1.84 -3.21 5.92
CA ALA A 296 0.98 -3.21 7.09
C ALA A 296 1.70 -2.67 8.34
N ILE A 297 2.96 -3.07 8.56
CA ILE A 297 3.79 -2.53 9.64
C ILE A 297 4.05 -1.04 9.43
N GLN A 298 4.31 -0.61 8.19
CA GLN A 298 4.51 0.80 7.87
C GLN A 298 3.26 1.63 8.18
N ILE A 299 2.07 1.17 7.77
CA ILE A 299 0.81 1.86 8.04
C ILE A 299 0.59 1.96 9.56
N LYS A 300 0.74 0.84 10.28
CA LYS A 300 0.61 0.84 11.74
C LYS A 300 1.59 1.81 12.41
N ALA A 301 2.84 1.82 11.98
CA ALA A 301 3.84 2.75 12.50
C ALA A 301 3.47 4.22 12.21
N MET A 302 2.89 4.51 11.05
CA MET A 302 2.40 5.84 10.72
C MET A 302 1.20 6.24 11.57
N ASP A 303 0.27 5.32 11.81
CA ASP A 303 -0.89 5.53 12.68
C ASP A 303 -0.44 5.75 14.14
N ASP A 304 0.46 4.91 14.67
CA ASP A 304 1.01 5.04 16.02
C ASP A 304 1.77 6.39 16.20
N LEU A 305 2.48 6.84 15.16
CA LEU A 305 3.13 8.16 15.15
C LEU A 305 2.13 9.31 15.05
N ALA A 306 1.04 9.16 14.29
CA ALA A 306 -0.02 10.15 14.18
C ALA A 306 -0.76 10.31 15.53
N ASP A 307 -1.10 9.20 16.18
CA ASP A 307 -1.73 9.20 17.51
C ASP A 307 -0.87 9.92 18.57
N CYS A 308 0.46 9.92 18.41
CA CYS A 308 1.38 10.66 19.28
C CYS A 308 1.60 12.11 18.84
N ALA A 309 1.47 12.40 17.55
CA ALA A 309 1.64 13.74 16.99
C ALA A 309 0.40 14.62 17.15
N ASP A 310 -0.80 14.05 17.10
CA ASP A 310 -2.06 14.78 17.25
C ASP A 310 -2.16 15.53 18.59
N PRO A 311 -1.84 14.93 19.76
CA PRO A 311 -1.78 15.66 21.03
C PRO A 311 -0.73 16.77 21.06
N ILE A 312 0.38 16.61 20.31
CA ILE A 312 1.43 17.64 20.21
C ILE A 312 0.96 18.78 19.31
N ALA A 313 0.24 18.48 18.23
CA ALA A 313 -0.35 19.46 17.33
C ALA A 313 -1.48 20.25 18.03
N ASP A 314 -2.35 19.57 18.77
CA ASP A 314 -3.40 20.19 19.58
C ASP A 314 -2.80 21.08 20.68
N ALA A 315 -1.78 20.58 21.39
CA ALA A 315 -1.06 21.37 22.40
C ALA A 315 -0.25 22.54 21.82
N ARG A 316 0.00 22.58 20.50
CA ARG A 316 0.60 23.74 19.79
C ARG A 316 -0.44 24.72 19.28
N ARG A 317 -1.65 24.24 18.95
CA ARG A 317 -2.73 25.07 18.43
C ARG A 317 -3.36 25.97 19.50
N GLU A 318 -3.53 25.46 20.72
CA GLU A 318 -4.00 26.26 21.88
C GLU A 318 -3.11 27.50 22.13
N PRO A 319 -1.77 27.39 22.21
CA PRO A 319 -0.87 28.53 22.36
C PRO A 319 -0.88 29.52 21.20
N ASP A 320 -1.11 29.08 19.96
CA ASP A 320 -1.12 29.99 18.79
C ASP A 320 -2.40 30.85 18.77
N GLU A 321 -3.56 30.27 19.10
CA GLU A 321 -4.81 31.02 19.27
C GLU A 321 -4.73 31.99 20.46
N ASP A 322 -4.12 31.54 21.56
CA ASP A 322 -3.85 32.40 22.72
C ASP A 322 -2.82 33.49 22.38
N PHE A 323 -1.78 33.20 21.58
CA PHE A 323 -0.78 34.17 21.15
C PHE A 323 -1.33 35.21 20.16
N GLU A 324 -2.19 34.82 19.22
CA GLU A 324 -2.90 35.75 18.35
C GLU A 324 -3.83 36.67 19.16
N ALA A 325 -4.62 36.11 20.08
CA ALA A 325 -5.46 36.89 20.99
C ALA A 325 -4.61 37.83 21.88
N LEU A 326 -3.43 37.39 22.29
CA LEU A 326 -2.49 38.20 23.10
C LEU A 326 -1.82 39.30 22.27
N SER A 327 -1.47 39.03 21.02
CA SER A 327 -0.91 40.00 20.09
C SER A 327 -1.92 41.10 19.78
N ASP A 328 -3.19 40.73 19.60
CA ASP A 328 -4.30 41.66 19.45
C ASP A 328 -4.50 42.51 20.72
N GLU A 329 -4.41 41.89 21.91
CA GLU A 329 -4.51 42.59 23.19
C GLU A 329 -3.30 43.52 23.43
N TYR A 330 -2.08 43.11 23.06
CA TYR A 330 -0.87 43.92 23.09
C TYR A 330 -1.01 45.14 22.18
N HIS A 331 -1.45 44.95 20.94
CA HIS A 331 -1.69 46.04 20.01
C HIS A 331 -2.81 46.98 20.49
N ARG A 332 -3.86 46.43 21.12
CA ARG A 332 -4.93 47.20 21.76
C ARG A 332 -4.41 48.05 22.91
N LEU A 333 -3.62 47.47 23.82
CA LEU A 333 -3.02 48.17 24.96
C LEU A 333 -2.02 49.24 24.51
N HIS A 334 -1.20 48.96 23.51
CA HIS A 334 -0.28 49.94 22.94
C HIS A 334 -1.04 51.10 22.31
N GLY A 335 -2.13 50.81 21.57
CA GLY A 335 -3.03 51.83 21.03
C GLY A 335 -3.68 52.70 22.12
N LEU A 336 -4.09 52.10 23.25
CA LEU A 336 -4.62 52.83 24.40
C LEU A 336 -3.55 53.72 25.06
N ILE A 337 -2.31 53.25 25.18
CA ILE A 337 -1.19 54.04 25.71
C ILE A 337 -0.91 55.24 24.80
N ASP A 338 -0.82 55.01 23.49
CA ASP A 338 -0.59 56.08 22.51
C ASP A 338 -1.73 57.10 22.52
N GLN A 339 -2.98 56.64 22.66
CA GLN A 339 -4.16 57.51 22.81
C GLN A 339 -4.08 58.34 24.10
N ARG A 340 -3.73 57.73 25.23
CA ARG A 340 -3.58 58.43 26.51
C ARG A 340 -2.40 59.41 26.49
N GLU A 341 -1.28 59.07 25.85
CA GLU A 341 -0.19 60.01 25.63
C GLU A 341 -0.64 61.21 24.78
N ALA A 342 -1.43 60.98 23.74
CA ALA A 342 -1.97 62.05 22.91
C ALA A 342 -2.92 62.97 23.70
N GLU A 343 -3.84 62.40 24.49
CA GLU A 343 -4.73 63.16 25.39
C GLU A 343 -3.94 63.99 26.41
N ILE A 344 -2.89 63.42 27.02
CA ILE A 344 -2.02 64.13 27.96
C ILE A 344 -1.27 65.27 27.26
N ARG A 345 -0.77 65.05 26.03
CA ARG A 345 -0.11 66.11 25.24
C ARG A 345 -1.08 67.22 24.87
N GLU A 346 -2.32 66.89 24.51
CA GLU A 346 -3.37 67.86 24.20
C GLU A 346 -3.79 68.66 25.44
N GLN A 347 -3.94 68.00 26.58
CA GLN A 347 -4.19 68.65 27.87
C GLN A 347 -3.01 69.56 28.27
N ALA A 348 -1.77 69.12 28.07
CA ALA A 348 -0.59 69.95 28.31
C ALA A 348 -0.52 71.15 27.35
N ALA A 349 -0.87 70.96 26.07
CA ALA A 349 -0.89 72.02 25.07
C ALA A 349 -1.99 73.06 25.34
N SER A 350 -3.20 72.62 25.71
CA SER A 350 -4.30 73.51 26.11
C SER A 350 -3.98 74.26 27.41
N PHE A 351 -3.29 73.63 28.36
CA PHE A 351 -2.80 74.30 29.56
C PHE A 351 -1.72 75.36 29.24
N LEU A 352 -0.78 75.04 28.34
CA LEU A 352 0.21 76.02 27.86
C LEU A 352 -0.44 77.16 27.08
N GLN A 353 -1.46 76.87 26.27
CA GLN A 353 -2.23 77.88 25.55
C GLN A 353 -3.02 78.78 26.51
N ALA A 354 -3.63 78.20 27.55
CA ALA A 354 -4.29 78.94 28.61
C ALA A 354 -3.30 79.82 29.38
N GLN A 355 -2.10 79.31 29.71
CA GLN A 355 -1.03 80.13 30.29
C GLN A 355 -0.58 81.26 29.35
N HIS A 356 -0.48 81.00 28.05
CA HIS A 356 -0.09 82.02 27.08
C HIS A 356 -1.17 83.10 26.94
N ILE A 357 -2.45 82.71 26.93
CA ILE A 357 -3.58 83.65 26.98
C ILE A 357 -3.53 84.46 28.29
N ILE A 358 -3.38 83.82 29.45
CA ILE A 358 -3.26 84.51 30.74
C ILE A 358 -2.08 85.48 30.73
N ALA A 359 -0.92 85.09 30.22
CA ALA A 359 0.27 85.93 30.10
C ALA A 359 0.07 87.11 29.13
N LYS A 360 -0.67 86.90 28.04
CA LYS A 360 -1.01 87.96 27.07
C LYS A 360 -2.02 88.94 27.68
N THR A 361 -3.05 88.45 28.36
CA THR A 361 -4.04 89.27 29.07
C THR A 361 -3.42 90.03 30.25
N THR A 362 -2.41 89.47 30.93
CA THR A 362 -1.64 90.20 31.95
C THR A 362 -0.63 91.19 31.37
N SER A 363 -0.23 91.06 30.10
CA SER A 363 0.62 92.05 29.41
C SER A 363 -0.16 93.25 28.84
N GLU A 364 -1.46 93.09 28.57
CA GLU A 364 -2.34 94.17 28.12
C GLU A 364 -2.97 94.95 29.29
N PHE A 365 -2.91 94.43 30.52
CA PHE A 365 -3.24 95.14 31.75
C PHE A 365 -1.97 95.67 32.44
N SER A 366 -1.47 96.83 32.00
CA SER A 366 -0.59 97.65 32.84
C SER A 366 -1.44 98.32 33.92
N VAL A 367 -1.62 97.66 35.06
CA VAL A 367 -2.25 98.26 36.24
C VAL A 367 -1.20 99.04 37.01
N GLU A 368 -1.41 100.35 37.17
CA GLU A 368 -0.64 101.15 38.13
C GLU A 368 -0.77 100.52 39.52
N GLY A 369 0.31 99.89 40.00
CA GLY A 369 0.50 99.61 41.42
C GLY A 369 0.70 98.17 41.87
N ILE A 370 0.69 97.15 41.00
CA ILE A 370 0.97 95.76 41.43
C ILE A 370 2.23 95.23 40.75
N LYS A 371 3.24 94.85 41.56
CA LYS A 371 4.50 94.24 41.11
C LYS A 371 4.21 92.95 40.34
N LEU A 372 4.28 93.03 39.01
CA LEU A 372 4.04 91.91 38.09
C LEU A 372 4.97 90.71 38.35
N ASP A 373 6.16 90.93 38.92
CA ASP A 373 7.15 89.88 39.17
C ASP A 373 6.70 88.85 40.23
N ASP A 374 5.91 89.26 41.23
CA ASP A 374 5.41 88.37 42.29
C ASP A 374 4.25 87.47 41.81
N LEU A 375 3.49 87.92 40.80
CA LEU A 375 2.42 87.14 40.15
C LEU A 375 2.98 86.16 39.12
N ARG A 376 4.05 86.54 38.40
CA ARG A 376 4.75 85.67 37.46
C ARG A 376 5.40 84.46 38.15
N ALA A 377 5.92 84.66 39.37
CA ALA A 377 6.46 83.60 40.22
C ALA A 377 5.38 82.67 40.81
N LYS A 378 4.13 83.12 40.95
CA LYS A 378 3.00 82.32 41.46
C LYS A 378 2.22 81.57 40.37
N ILE A 379 2.24 82.04 39.12
CA ILE A 379 1.45 81.46 38.01
C ILE A 379 2.28 80.56 37.08
N SER A 380 3.62 80.62 37.12
CA SER A 380 4.48 79.67 36.42
C SER A 380 5.03 78.60 37.38
N PRO A 381 4.38 77.43 37.53
CA PRO A 381 5.18 76.25 37.80
C PRO A 381 6.06 76.00 36.56
N PRO A 382 7.31 75.55 36.72
CA PRO A 382 8.15 75.23 35.58
C PRO A 382 7.43 74.19 34.72
N VAL A 383 7.54 74.29 33.39
CA VAL A 383 7.03 73.29 32.42
C VAL A 383 7.89 72.01 32.43
N ARG A 384 9.02 72.03 33.15
CA ARG A 384 9.97 70.91 33.30
C ARG A 384 9.45 69.64 34.01
N PRO A 385 8.55 69.65 35.01
CA PRO A 385 8.14 68.44 35.72
C PRO A 385 7.19 67.58 34.90
N VAL A 386 6.39 68.11 33.96
CA VAL A 386 5.50 67.28 33.13
C VAL A 386 6.29 66.48 32.08
N PHE A 387 7.27 67.11 31.43
CA PHE A 387 8.21 66.40 30.54
C PHE A 387 9.25 65.57 31.30
N GLY A 388 9.58 65.97 32.54
CA GLY A 388 10.40 65.22 33.48
C GLY A 388 9.71 63.93 33.92
N ASP A 389 8.43 63.98 34.30
CA ASP A 389 7.62 62.83 34.71
C ASP A 389 7.34 61.89 33.51
N LEU A 390 7.18 62.40 32.28
CA LEU A 390 7.14 61.59 31.04
C LEU A 390 8.49 60.93 30.71
N GLY A 391 9.59 61.65 30.95
CA GLY A 391 10.95 61.10 30.82
C GLY A 391 11.28 60.06 31.88
N GLU A 392 10.78 60.25 33.11
CA GLU A 392 10.94 59.33 34.24
C GLU A 392 10.03 58.11 34.06
N PHE A 393 8.79 58.28 33.60
CA PHE A 393 7.89 57.21 33.14
C PHE A 393 8.55 56.41 32.01
N ARG A 394 9.04 57.08 30.96
CA ARG A 394 9.77 56.40 29.89
C ARG A 394 11.03 55.72 30.41
N SER A 395 11.79 56.27 31.36
CA SER A 395 13.00 55.62 31.89
C SER A 395 12.70 54.44 32.83
N LYS A 396 11.60 54.51 33.58
CA LYS A 396 11.15 53.51 34.55
C LYS A 396 10.45 52.33 33.87
N TYR A 397 9.77 52.59 32.75
CA TYR A 397 9.04 51.58 31.98
C TYR A 397 9.75 51.14 30.70
N LYS A 398 10.78 51.85 30.21
CA LYS A 398 11.66 51.34 29.15
C LYS A 398 12.30 50.00 29.50
N PRO A 399 12.68 49.66 30.75
CA PRO A 399 13.08 48.31 31.11
C PRO A 399 11.96 47.29 30.97
N ALA A 400 10.71 47.63 31.30
CA ALA A 400 9.55 46.74 31.19
C ALA A 400 9.11 46.55 29.73
N VAL A 401 9.09 47.62 28.93
CA VAL A 401 8.84 47.59 27.48
C VAL A 401 9.99 46.88 26.77
N ASN A 402 11.25 47.09 27.17
CA ASN A 402 12.37 46.32 26.66
C ASN A 402 12.30 44.86 27.10
N ALA A 403 11.83 44.55 28.32
CA ALA A 403 11.64 43.18 28.78
C ALA A 403 10.52 42.48 28.00
N LEU A 404 9.41 43.17 27.71
CA LEU A 404 8.34 42.71 26.82
C LEU A 404 8.86 42.54 25.38
N THR A 405 9.66 43.48 24.88
CA THR A 405 10.28 43.38 23.54
C THR A 405 11.29 42.23 23.48
N VAL A 406 12.05 41.99 24.55
CA VAL A 406 13.00 40.86 24.68
C VAL A 406 12.24 39.54 24.83
N ALA A 407 11.14 39.50 25.58
CA ALA A 407 10.28 38.33 25.71
C ALA A 407 9.57 38.00 24.38
N TYR A 408 9.06 39.02 23.70
CA TYR A 408 8.43 38.92 22.38
C TYR A 408 9.43 38.49 21.30
N SER A 409 10.64 39.07 21.28
CA SER A 409 11.70 38.63 20.36
C SER A 409 12.27 37.25 20.71
N ALA A 410 12.30 36.86 21.99
CA ALA A 410 12.63 35.49 22.39
C ALA A 410 11.53 34.48 22.03
N ALA A 411 10.26 34.88 22.06
CA ALA A 411 9.13 34.08 21.59
C ALA A 411 9.16 33.93 20.06
N LEU A 412 9.39 35.01 19.30
CA LEU A 412 9.58 34.98 17.85
C LEU A 412 10.79 34.14 17.42
N ALA A 413 11.93 34.25 18.12
CA ALA A 413 13.10 33.42 17.83
C ALA A 413 12.87 31.92 18.12
N ARG A 414 11.93 31.58 19.02
CA ARG A 414 11.50 30.19 19.25
C ARG A 414 10.54 29.68 18.18
N LEU A 415 9.78 30.57 17.54
CA LEU A 415 8.94 30.28 16.37
C LEU A 415 9.79 30.12 15.09
N ASP A 416 10.83 30.96 14.88
CA ASP A 416 11.75 30.83 13.73
C ASP A 416 12.65 29.58 13.82
N LEU A 417 12.95 29.09 15.02
CA LEU A 417 13.61 27.78 15.22
C LEU A 417 12.67 26.58 14.96
N ALA A 418 11.40 26.84 14.65
CA ALA A 418 10.39 25.86 14.27
C ALA A 418 10.01 25.97 12.77
N GLU A 419 10.94 26.40 11.91
CA GLU A 419 10.79 26.23 10.46
C GLU A 419 10.46 24.74 10.17
N PRO A 420 9.34 24.43 9.48
CA PRO A 420 9.05 23.07 9.09
C PRO A 420 10.16 22.62 8.13
N ALA A 421 10.74 21.44 8.40
CA ALA A 421 11.70 20.80 7.51
C ALA A 421 11.18 20.87 6.06
N PRO A 422 12.04 21.23 5.09
CA PRO A 422 11.61 21.48 3.71
C PRO A 422 10.79 20.29 3.22
N SER A 423 9.56 20.56 2.78
CA SER A 423 8.68 19.55 2.22
C SER A 423 9.43 18.82 1.11
N LYS A 424 9.61 17.49 1.29
CA LYS A 424 10.22 16.65 0.26
C LYS A 424 9.46 16.87 -1.05
N PRO A 425 10.16 17.04 -2.19
CA PRO A 425 9.50 17.22 -3.47
C PRO A 425 8.59 16.01 -3.75
N SER A 426 7.33 16.31 -4.02
CA SER A 426 6.32 15.35 -4.47
C SER A 426 6.84 14.59 -5.70
N PRO A 427 6.84 13.25 -5.71
CA PRO A 427 7.21 12.50 -6.90
C PRO A 427 6.01 12.51 -7.84
N SER A 428 5.86 13.58 -8.62
CA SER A 428 5.05 13.57 -9.83
C SER A 428 5.94 13.58 -11.06
N SER A 429 5.64 12.66 -11.96
CA SER A 429 5.90 12.79 -13.40
C SER A 429 7.37 12.82 -13.84
N GLN A 430 7.98 11.64 -13.94
CA GLN A 430 8.77 11.33 -15.13
C GLN A 430 8.12 10.18 -15.88
N ALA A 431 7.93 10.43 -17.17
CA ALA A 431 7.59 9.47 -18.20
C ALA A 431 8.71 8.44 -18.41
#